data_AF-A0A958ID67-F1
#
_entry.id   AF-A0A958ID67-F1
#
_cell.length_a   1.000
_cell.length_b   1.000
_cell.length_c   1.000
_cell.angle_alpha   90.00
_cell.angle_beta   90.00
_cell.angle_gamma   90.00
#
_symmetry.space_group_name_H-M   'P 1'
#
loop_
_entity.id
_entity.type
_entity.pdbx_description
1 polymer ?
#
loop_
_entity_poly.entity_id
_entity_poly.type
_entity_poly.pdbx_seq_one_letter_code
_entity_poly.pdbx_strand_id
1 'polypeptide(L)'
;MNLSQLFKRNQLLFLVTLLTGLFLVPQTLTAQHRSRAKRQKTSGRHISYLPRGFNHFVHGKQRFYHRRGLFYRKSGYGFALIRGPIGFRVKHLPIGFTSVYFSGHPYYYYYGTYYRFDPVNDDYIICNKPDEEDDDADFNHQSGLDEIQLSNGKIYHGKYLGGDSETIRIEIDGIEKKIPIKDIISIQYANPLDSEDDE
;
A
#
# COMPACT_ATOMS: atom_id res chain seq x y z
N MET A 1 49.82 -19.25 -63.30
CA MET A 1 51.01 -18.40 -63.13
C MET A 1 50.53 -16.95 -63.21
N ASN A 2 50.73 -16.18 -62.14
CA ASN A 2 50.25 -14.81 -61.95
C ASN A 2 50.71 -13.84 -63.05
N LEU A 3 49.90 -12.84 -63.35
CA LEU A 3 50.41 -11.55 -63.83
C LEU A 3 49.41 -10.44 -63.48
N SER A 4 49.90 -9.40 -62.79
CA SER A 4 49.23 -8.12 -62.47
C SER A 4 48.37 -7.99 -61.20
N GLN A 5 48.97 -8.42 -60.09
CA GLN A 5 49.12 -7.50 -58.94
C GLN A 5 49.95 -6.27 -59.37
N LEU A 6 49.33 -5.36 -60.13
CA LEU A 6 49.82 -4.06 -60.56
C LEU A 6 48.53 -3.32 -60.92
N PHE A 7 47.87 -2.65 -60.00
CA PHE A 7 48.15 -1.25 -59.71
C PHE A 7 47.71 -0.94 -58.27
N LYS A 8 48.66 -1.02 -57.33
CA LYS A 8 48.62 -0.13 -56.16
C LYS A 8 48.95 1.28 -56.68
N ARG A 9 48.02 2.22 -56.52
CA ARG A 9 48.25 3.62 -56.08
C ARG A 9 47.21 4.57 -56.64
N ASN A 10 46.74 5.41 -55.73
CA ASN A 10 46.22 6.75 -55.97
C ASN A 10 44.80 6.83 -56.52
N GLN A 11 43.85 7.03 -55.61
CA GLN A 11 43.41 8.37 -55.18
C GLN A 11 42.45 8.97 -56.20
N LEU A 12 41.16 8.84 -55.88
CA LEU A 12 40.22 9.94 -55.71
C LEU A 12 38.88 9.24 -55.43
N LEU A 13 38.42 9.17 -54.17
CA LEU A 13 37.45 10.14 -53.66
C LEU A 13 36.40 10.46 -54.72
N PHE A 14 35.20 9.87 -54.64
CA PHE A 14 33.95 10.60 -54.43
C PHE A 14 32.76 9.63 -54.36
N LEU A 15 31.93 9.81 -53.33
CA LEU A 15 30.49 9.49 -53.29
C LEU A 15 30.05 8.03 -53.12
N VAL A 16 30.34 7.43 -51.97
CA VAL A 16 29.33 6.62 -51.26
C VAL A 16 29.31 7.03 -49.78
N THR A 17 29.02 8.30 -49.54
CA THR A 17 28.65 8.83 -48.22
C THR A 17 27.15 8.62 -48.01
N LEU A 18 26.73 7.37 -47.85
CA LEU A 18 25.33 7.08 -47.49
C LEU A 18 25.22 5.75 -46.73
N LEU A 19 25.87 5.65 -45.57
CA LEU A 19 25.42 4.75 -44.51
C LEU A 19 26.06 5.03 -43.14
N THR A 20 26.24 6.31 -42.77
CA THR A 20 26.50 6.66 -41.37
C THR A 20 25.16 6.65 -40.61
N GLY A 21 24.71 5.44 -40.25
CA GLY A 21 23.67 5.25 -39.25
C GLY A 21 24.21 5.66 -37.89
N LEU A 22 24.11 6.96 -37.60
CA LEU A 22 24.32 7.54 -36.28
C LEU A 22 23.21 7.01 -35.37
N PHE A 23 23.47 5.88 -34.72
CA PHE A 23 22.63 5.37 -33.64
C PHE A 23 22.75 6.36 -32.47
N LEU A 24 21.78 7.26 -32.39
CA LEU A 24 21.58 8.18 -31.30
C LEU A 24 21.13 7.35 -30.09
N VAL A 25 22.07 6.93 -29.25
CA VAL A 25 21.76 6.36 -27.92
C VAL A 25 21.18 7.51 -27.09
N PRO A 26 19.89 7.47 -26.70
CA PRO A 26 19.39 8.45 -25.75
C PRO A 26 20.03 8.15 -24.40
N GLN A 27 20.75 9.12 -23.85
CA GLN A 27 21.20 9.07 -22.46
C GLN A 27 19.94 9.07 -21.59
N THR A 28 19.64 7.93 -20.97
CA THR A 28 18.64 7.91 -19.90
C THR A 28 19.20 8.75 -18.77
N LEU A 29 18.61 9.92 -18.56
CA LEU A 29 18.79 10.68 -17.34
C LEU A 29 18.43 9.73 -16.21
N THR A 30 19.39 9.39 -15.36
CA THR A 30 19.10 8.90 -14.02
C THR A 30 18.36 10.02 -13.31
N ALA A 31 17.04 10.07 -13.53
CA ALA A 31 16.13 10.78 -12.68
C ALA A 31 16.29 10.14 -11.31
N GLN A 32 17.15 10.75 -10.49
CA GLN A 32 17.21 10.52 -9.07
C GLN A 32 15.87 11.01 -8.52
N HIS A 33 14.82 10.20 -8.72
CA HIS A 33 13.50 10.40 -8.18
C HIS A 33 13.63 10.11 -6.69
N ARG A 34 14.21 11.07 -5.97
CA ARG A 34 13.91 11.26 -4.56
C ARG A 34 12.43 11.56 -4.55
N SER A 35 11.63 10.49 -4.44
CA SER A 35 10.22 10.56 -4.14
C SER A 35 10.10 11.38 -2.87
N ARG A 36 9.86 12.68 -3.05
CA ARG A 36 9.49 13.58 -1.98
C ARG A 36 8.08 13.16 -1.66
N ALA A 37 7.95 12.15 -0.78
CA ALA A 37 6.68 11.66 -0.25
C ALA A 37 5.80 12.88 0.01
N LYS A 38 4.79 13.05 -0.85
CA LYS A 38 3.89 14.20 -0.84
C LYS A 38 3.19 14.10 0.51
N ARG A 39 3.66 14.91 1.46
CA ARG A 39 3.26 14.88 2.87
C ARG A 39 1.75 15.06 2.89
N GLN A 40 1.01 13.95 3.03
CA GLN A 40 -0.44 13.90 3.03
C GLN A 40 -0.95 15.05 3.90
N LYS A 41 -1.48 16.08 3.25
CA LYS A 41 -1.89 17.33 3.89
C LYS A 41 -3.26 17.10 4.47
N THR A 42 -3.36 16.18 5.43
CA THR A 42 -4.49 16.16 6.34
C THR A 42 -4.37 17.45 7.15
N SER A 43 -5.11 18.50 6.78
CA SER A 43 -5.32 19.69 7.61
C SER A 43 -6.16 19.33 8.84
N GLY A 44 -5.74 18.28 9.55
CA GLY A 44 -6.33 17.91 10.81
C GLY A 44 -6.03 18.96 11.85
N ARG A 45 -6.97 19.12 12.78
CA ARG A 45 -6.85 19.96 13.97
C ARG A 45 -5.44 19.82 14.58
N HIS A 46 -4.70 20.93 14.63
CA HIS A 46 -3.38 20.98 15.24
C HIS A 46 -3.50 21.32 16.72
N ILE A 47 -2.74 20.62 17.56
CA ILE A 47 -2.71 20.85 19.00
C ILE A 47 -1.27 21.06 19.47
N SER A 48 -1.07 21.96 20.42
CA SER A 48 0.27 22.26 20.95
C SER A 48 0.80 21.14 21.86
N TYR A 49 -0.08 20.45 22.58
CA TYR A 49 0.29 19.39 23.52
C TYR A 49 -0.64 18.19 23.40
N LEU A 50 -0.09 16.99 23.60
CA LEU A 50 -0.87 15.76 23.60
C LEU A 50 -1.78 15.68 24.84
N PRO A 51 -2.97 15.08 24.71
CA PRO A 51 -3.81 14.77 25.86
C PRO A 51 -3.05 13.95 26.91
N ARG A 52 -3.26 14.24 28.20
CA ARG A 52 -2.62 13.49 29.30
C ARG A 52 -2.86 12.00 29.16
N GLY A 53 -1.83 11.18 29.42
CA GLY A 53 -1.86 9.72 29.35
C GLY A 53 -2.01 9.15 27.94
N PHE A 54 -1.49 9.86 26.93
CA PHE A 54 -1.35 9.30 25.59
C PHE A 54 -0.41 8.09 25.63
N ASN A 55 -0.63 7.16 24.71
CA ASN A 55 0.32 6.12 24.38
C ASN A 55 1.01 6.46 23.06
N HIS A 56 2.15 5.82 22.80
CA HIS A 56 2.86 6.00 21.54
C HIS A 56 3.30 4.66 20.99
N PHE A 57 3.50 4.63 19.67
CA PHE A 57 4.03 3.48 18.96
C PHE A 57 4.94 3.96 17.84
N VAL A 58 5.77 3.03 17.36
CA VAL A 58 6.66 3.26 16.24
C VAL A 58 6.20 2.39 15.09
N HIS A 59 6.00 3.00 13.92
CA HIS A 59 5.68 2.31 12.69
C HIS A 59 6.62 2.82 11.59
N GLY A 60 7.42 1.91 11.01
CA GLY A 60 8.59 2.27 10.22
C GLY A 60 9.59 3.12 11.01
N LYS A 61 9.97 4.28 10.47
CA LYS A 61 10.87 5.25 11.13
C LYS A 61 10.12 6.38 11.85
N GLN A 62 8.80 6.29 11.95
CA GLN A 62 7.94 7.35 12.47
C GLN A 62 7.32 6.96 13.81
N ARG A 63 7.26 7.93 14.73
CA ARG A 63 6.55 7.80 16.00
C ARG A 63 5.16 8.42 15.89
N PHE A 64 4.17 7.65 16.31
CA PHE A 64 2.78 8.04 16.37
C PHE A 64 2.31 8.03 17.81
N TYR A 65 1.29 8.83 18.10
CA TYR A 65 0.72 8.97 19.43
C TYR A 65 -0.78 8.74 19.35
N HIS A 66 -1.38 8.11 20.35
CA HIS A 66 -2.81 7.90 20.35
C HIS A 66 -3.40 7.99 21.76
N ARG A 67 -4.68 8.39 21.82
CA ARG A 67 -5.47 8.37 23.05
C ARG A 67 -6.95 8.31 22.70
N ARG A 68 -7.67 7.34 23.30
CA ARG A 68 -9.14 7.21 23.16
C ARG A 68 -9.60 7.23 21.69
N GLY A 69 -8.90 6.49 20.83
CA GLY A 69 -9.21 6.40 19.40
C GLY A 69 -8.76 7.57 18.53
N LEU A 70 -8.17 8.62 19.10
CA LEU A 70 -7.61 9.74 18.34
C LEU A 70 -6.11 9.53 18.13
N PHE A 71 -5.64 9.75 16.90
CA PHE A 71 -4.26 9.54 16.50
C PHE A 71 -3.57 10.85 16.15
N TYR A 72 -2.31 10.97 16.52
CA TYR A 72 -1.55 12.19 16.36
C TYR A 72 -0.15 11.89 15.83
N ARG A 73 0.35 12.81 15.00
CA ARG A 73 1.73 12.81 14.52
C ARG A 73 2.38 14.14 14.87
N LYS A 74 3.65 14.09 15.30
CA LYS A 74 4.43 15.31 15.53
C LYS A 74 4.51 16.12 14.24
N SER A 75 4.17 17.40 14.31
CA SER A 75 4.16 18.31 13.16
C SER A 75 4.51 19.73 13.61
N GLY A 76 5.67 20.23 13.18
CA GLY A 76 6.19 21.53 13.62
C GLY A 76 6.38 21.57 15.14
N TYR A 77 5.87 22.64 15.76
CA TYR A 77 5.92 22.86 17.22
C TYR A 77 4.84 22.12 18.02
N GLY A 78 4.02 21.28 17.38
CA GLY A 78 2.96 20.55 18.06
C GLY A 78 2.63 19.23 17.36
N PHE A 79 1.35 18.89 17.34
CA PHE A 79 0.85 17.60 16.86
C PHE A 79 -0.36 17.79 15.96
N ALA A 80 -0.34 17.14 14.80
CA ALA A 80 -1.48 17.08 13.90
C ALA A 80 -2.33 15.84 14.24
N LEU A 81 -3.64 16.04 14.35
CA LEU A 81 -4.62 14.97 14.39
C LEU A 81 -4.70 14.30 13.00
N ILE A 82 -4.56 12.98 12.97
CA ILE A 82 -4.52 12.18 11.74
C ILE A 82 -5.52 11.02 11.84
N ARG A 83 -5.82 10.39 10.69
CA ARG A 83 -6.42 9.05 10.68
C ARG A 83 -5.45 8.05 11.33
N GLY A 84 -5.99 7.00 11.91
CA GLY A 84 -5.20 5.90 12.45
C GLY A 84 -4.28 5.29 11.40
N PRO A 85 -3.01 4.98 11.73
CA PRO A 85 -2.13 4.27 10.80
C PRO A 85 -2.65 2.88 10.48
N ILE A 86 -2.73 2.54 9.20
CA ILE A 86 -3.17 1.23 8.71
C ILE A 86 -2.28 0.14 9.31
N GLY A 87 -2.90 -0.99 9.65
CA GLY A 87 -2.24 -2.12 10.30
C GLY A 87 -2.03 -1.97 11.81
N PHE A 88 -2.29 -0.78 12.39
CA PHE A 88 -2.20 -0.61 13.84
C PHE A 88 -3.31 -1.37 14.57
N ARG A 89 -2.95 -2.11 15.62
CA ARG A 89 -3.88 -2.94 16.41
C ARG A 89 -4.29 -2.28 17.71
N VAL A 90 -5.57 -2.44 18.08
CA VAL A 90 -6.14 -2.00 19.35
C VAL A 90 -7.01 -3.10 19.93
N LYS A 91 -6.88 -3.35 21.24
CA LYS A 91 -7.69 -4.39 21.91
C LYS A 91 -9.17 -4.05 22.01
N HIS A 92 -9.51 -2.77 22.12
CA HIS A 92 -10.89 -2.33 22.23
C HIS A 92 -11.14 -1.16 21.30
N LEU A 93 -12.34 -1.16 20.70
CA LEU A 93 -12.80 -0.03 19.92
C LEU A 93 -12.92 1.23 20.80
N PRO A 94 -12.72 2.43 20.23
CA PRO A 94 -12.96 3.68 20.93
C PRO A 94 -14.42 3.80 21.38
N ILE A 95 -14.65 4.42 22.55
CA ILE A 95 -16.01 4.74 23.01
C ILE A 95 -16.69 5.65 21.98
N GLY A 96 -17.91 5.30 21.57
CA GLY A 96 -18.67 6.06 20.56
C GLY A 96 -18.33 5.69 19.11
N PHE A 97 -17.70 4.53 18.87
CA PHE A 97 -17.57 3.99 17.52
C PHE A 97 -18.94 3.77 16.87
N THR A 98 -18.97 3.77 15.55
CA THR A 98 -20.14 3.44 14.73
C THR A 98 -19.89 2.13 14.02
N SER A 99 -20.85 1.21 14.05
CA SER A 99 -20.82 0.01 13.21
C SER A 99 -21.36 0.36 11.83
N VAL A 100 -20.62 -0.02 10.80
CA VAL A 100 -20.94 0.25 9.40
C VAL A 100 -20.78 -1.03 8.61
N TYR A 101 -21.65 -1.27 7.64
CA TYR A 101 -21.64 -2.50 6.84
C TYR A 101 -21.32 -2.16 5.39
N PHE A 102 -20.31 -2.83 4.85
CA PHE A 102 -19.88 -2.67 3.46
C PHE A 102 -19.84 -4.03 2.79
N SER A 103 -20.55 -4.16 1.67
CA SER A 103 -20.83 -5.46 1.02
C SER A 103 -21.34 -6.55 1.99
N GLY A 104 -22.07 -6.20 3.05
CA GLY A 104 -22.54 -7.16 4.04
C GLY A 104 -21.53 -7.54 5.13
N HIS A 105 -20.35 -6.91 5.18
CA HIS A 105 -19.32 -7.18 6.20
C HIS A 105 -19.24 -6.05 7.23
N PRO A 106 -19.04 -6.39 8.52
CA PRO A 106 -18.94 -5.39 9.57
C PRO A 106 -17.59 -4.68 9.54
N TYR A 107 -17.65 -3.36 9.54
CA TYR A 107 -16.57 -2.44 9.80
C TYR A 107 -16.95 -1.57 10.99
N TYR A 108 -15.93 -1.04 11.66
CA TYR A 108 -16.13 -0.11 12.77
C TYR A 108 -15.44 1.19 12.45
N TYR A 109 -16.13 2.30 12.69
CA TYR A 109 -15.68 3.63 12.35
C TYR A 109 -15.57 4.50 13.59
N TYR A 110 -14.46 5.22 13.71
CA TYR A 110 -14.31 6.27 14.70
C TYR A 110 -13.38 7.38 14.21
N TYR A 111 -13.87 8.61 14.19
CA TYR A 111 -13.07 9.81 13.91
C TYR A 111 -12.17 9.70 12.66
N GLY A 112 -12.77 9.30 11.53
CA GLY A 112 -12.03 9.13 10.27
C GLY A 112 -11.16 7.88 10.17
N THR A 113 -11.21 6.99 11.17
CA THR A 113 -10.43 5.74 11.21
C THR A 113 -11.38 4.55 11.12
N TYR A 114 -11.06 3.60 10.23
CA TYR A 114 -11.81 2.36 10.05
C TYR A 114 -11.06 1.20 10.69
N TYR A 115 -11.82 0.27 11.25
CA TYR A 115 -11.32 -0.91 11.95
C TYR A 115 -12.04 -2.16 11.47
N ARG A 116 -11.30 -3.27 11.43
CA ARG A 116 -11.84 -4.63 11.29
C ARG A 116 -11.46 -5.45 12.50
N PHE A 117 -12.33 -6.37 12.87
CA PHE A 117 -12.02 -7.36 13.90
C PHE A 117 -11.11 -8.45 13.31
N ASP A 118 -10.02 -8.74 13.99
CA ASP A 118 -9.14 -9.87 13.74
C ASP A 118 -9.43 -10.99 14.77
N PRO A 119 -10.09 -12.07 14.34
CA PRO A 119 -10.45 -13.17 15.24
C PRO A 119 -9.25 -14.04 15.65
N VAL A 120 -8.11 -13.98 14.95
CA VAL A 120 -6.90 -14.73 15.29
C VAL A 120 -6.24 -14.14 16.54
N ASN A 121 -6.22 -12.81 16.62
CA ASN A 121 -5.55 -12.06 17.70
C ASN A 121 -6.52 -11.52 18.76
N ASP A 122 -7.83 -11.71 18.56
CA ASP A 122 -8.91 -11.14 19.36
C ASP A 122 -8.70 -9.64 19.58
N ASP A 123 -8.53 -8.92 18.49
CA ASP A 123 -8.37 -7.47 18.50
C ASP A 123 -8.88 -6.79 17.23
N TYR A 124 -8.73 -5.47 17.17
CA TYR A 124 -9.15 -4.67 16.03
C TYR A 124 -7.93 -4.09 15.35
N ILE A 125 -7.90 -4.16 14.04
CA ILE A 125 -6.83 -3.60 13.23
C ILE A 125 -7.37 -2.47 12.39
N ILE A 126 -6.61 -1.39 12.33
CA ILE A 126 -6.92 -0.23 11.50
C ILE A 126 -6.74 -0.62 10.04
N CYS A 127 -7.75 -0.32 9.26
CA CYS A 127 -7.82 -0.60 7.83
C CYS A 127 -8.20 0.67 7.09
N ASN A 128 -8.17 0.59 5.77
CA ASN A 128 -8.67 1.66 4.92
C ASN A 128 -10.20 1.73 4.97
N LYS A 129 -10.73 2.84 4.47
CA LYS A 129 -12.15 2.93 4.24
C LYS A 129 -12.53 1.91 3.15
N PRO A 130 -13.56 1.08 3.36
CA PRO A 130 -13.93 0.01 2.42
C PRO A 130 -14.51 0.47 1.08
N ASP A 131 -14.96 1.72 0.99
CA ASP A 131 -15.45 2.36 -0.25
C ASP A 131 -14.54 3.54 -0.67
N GLU A 132 -13.30 3.61 -0.16
CA GLU A 132 -12.28 4.43 -0.83
C GLU A 132 -11.78 3.56 -1.99
N GLU A 133 -12.29 3.83 -3.19
CA GLU A 133 -11.54 3.61 -4.43
C GLU A 133 -10.36 4.56 -4.30
N ASP A 134 -9.14 4.04 -4.16
CA ASP A 134 -7.98 4.92 -4.13
C ASP A 134 -7.81 5.39 -5.60
N ASP A 135 -7.36 6.62 -5.89
CA ASP A 135 -7.33 7.21 -7.24
C ASP A 135 -5.90 7.34 -7.86
N ASP A 136 -4.91 6.53 -7.45
CA ASP A 136 -3.49 6.62 -7.91
C ASP A 136 -2.71 5.30 -8.28
N ALA A 137 -3.30 4.13 -8.68
CA ALA A 137 -2.53 2.86 -8.78
C ALA A 137 -1.90 2.72 -10.13
N ASP A 138 -0.64 3.08 -10.12
CA ASP A 138 0.35 2.52 -11.01
C ASP A 138 0.21 0.97 -11.06
N PHE A 139 0.35 0.44 -12.27
CA PHE A 139 0.03 -0.89 -12.81
C PHE A 139 0.68 -2.09 -12.08
N ASN A 140 1.32 -1.85 -10.93
CA ASN A 140 2.12 -2.78 -10.15
C ASN A 140 1.66 -2.92 -8.69
N HIS A 141 0.51 -2.39 -8.29
CA HIS A 141 -0.07 -2.61 -6.95
C HIS A 141 -1.03 -3.81 -6.94
N GLN A 142 -0.55 -4.91 -6.37
CA GLN A 142 -1.17 -6.23 -6.38
C GLN A 142 -2.46 -6.30 -5.52
N SER A 143 -3.61 -6.27 -6.21
CA SER A 143 -4.86 -7.02 -5.98
C SER A 143 -5.97 -6.51 -5.05
N GLY A 144 -5.76 -5.64 -4.06
CA GLY A 144 -6.85 -5.26 -3.13
C GLY A 144 -7.45 -6.44 -2.36
N LEU A 145 -6.76 -7.58 -2.35
CA LEU A 145 -7.17 -8.82 -1.69
C LEU A 145 -6.49 -8.94 -0.33
N ASP A 146 -7.24 -9.40 0.68
CA ASP A 146 -6.70 -9.76 1.97
C ASP A 146 -5.82 -11.01 1.85
N GLU A 147 -4.72 -11.05 2.59
CA GLU A 147 -3.80 -12.20 2.66
C GLU A 147 -4.04 -12.97 3.96
N ILE A 148 -4.32 -14.27 3.83
CA ILE A 148 -4.52 -15.19 4.96
C ILE A 148 -3.47 -16.28 4.88
N GLN A 149 -2.55 -16.30 5.83
CA GLN A 149 -1.53 -17.34 5.94
C GLN A 149 -2.00 -18.47 6.85
N LEU A 150 -1.92 -19.70 6.39
CA LEU A 150 -2.27 -20.90 7.15
C LEU A 150 -1.07 -21.57 7.80
N SER A 151 -1.34 -22.37 8.84
CA SER A 151 -0.38 -23.15 9.62
C SER A 151 0.40 -24.17 8.78
N ASN A 152 -0.19 -24.65 7.69
CA ASN A 152 0.44 -25.56 6.73
C ASN A 152 1.29 -24.84 5.66
N GLY A 153 1.46 -23.52 5.77
CA GLY A 153 2.22 -22.69 4.83
C GLY A 153 1.42 -22.23 3.61
N LYS A 154 0.16 -22.65 3.44
CA LYS A 154 -0.69 -22.16 2.35
C LYS A 154 -1.08 -20.71 2.60
N ILE A 155 -1.01 -19.89 1.56
CA ILE A 155 -1.48 -18.51 1.57
C ILE A 155 -2.72 -18.41 0.70
N TYR A 156 -3.77 -17.76 1.21
CA TYR A 156 -4.91 -17.34 0.41
C TYR A 156 -4.85 -15.84 0.18
N HIS A 157 -5.14 -15.45 -1.06
CA HIS A 157 -5.46 -14.08 -1.43
C HIS A 157 -6.96 -14.04 -1.74
N GLY A 158 -7.72 -13.22 -1.03
CA GLY A 158 -9.15 -13.12 -1.23
C GLY A 158 -9.79 -12.04 -0.36
N LYS A 159 -11.09 -11.79 -0.51
CA LYS A 159 -11.81 -10.82 0.32
C LYS A 159 -12.23 -11.48 1.63
N TYR A 160 -11.74 -11.02 2.78
CA TYR A 160 -12.24 -11.49 4.08
C TYR A 160 -13.68 -11.01 4.25
N LEU A 161 -14.58 -11.94 4.61
CA LEU A 161 -16.01 -11.71 4.70
C LEU A 161 -16.49 -11.63 6.17
N GLY A 162 -15.57 -11.68 7.13
CA GLY A 162 -15.88 -11.82 8.55
C GLY A 162 -15.74 -13.27 9.04
N GLY A 163 -16.04 -13.48 10.31
CA GLY A 163 -15.91 -14.77 10.97
C GLY A 163 -16.53 -14.77 12.35
N ASP A 164 -16.40 -15.89 13.04
CA ASP A 164 -16.78 -16.08 14.44
C ASP A 164 -15.57 -16.57 15.24
N SER A 165 -15.78 -17.21 16.39
CA SER A 165 -14.69 -17.75 17.23
C SER A 165 -14.08 -19.05 16.70
N GLU A 166 -14.69 -19.68 15.71
CA GLU A 166 -14.26 -20.99 15.19
C GLU A 166 -13.72 -20.88 13.76
N THR A 167 -14.34 -20.05 12.93
CA THR A 167 -14.04 -19.97 11.50
C THR A 167 -14.04 -18.54 10.97
N ILE A 168 -13.22 -18.30 9.96
CA ILE A 168 -13.37 -17.15 9.06
C ILE A 168 -14.02 -17.56 7.75
N ARG A 169 -14.64 -16.60 7.08
CA ARG A 169 -15.08 -16.67 5.68
C ARG A 169 -14.19 -15.79 4.82
N ILE A 170 -13.74 -16.31 3.70
CA ILE A 170 -13.00 -15.57 2.67
C ILE A 170 -13.60 -15.88 1.29
N GLU A 171 -13.77 -14.88 0.44
CA GLU A 171 -14.13 -15.06 -0.97
C GLU A 171 -12.86 -15.10 -1.83
N ILE A 172 -12.72 -16.14 -2.64
CA ILE A 172 -11.61 -16.33 -3.57
C ILE A 172 -12.23 -16.70 -4.91
N ASP A 173 -11.95 -15.91 -5.95
CA ASP A 173 -12.50 -16.12 -7.29
C ASP A 173 -14.04 -16.25 -7.31
N GLY A 174 -14.73 -15.46 -6.48
CA GLY A 174 -16.19 -15.49 -6.33
C GLY A 174 -16.75 -16.67 -5.53
N ILE A 175 -15.88 -17.50 -4.94
CA ILE A 175 -16.27 -18.66 -4.14
C ILE A 175 -15.97 -18.38 -2.66
N GLU A 176 -17.01 -18.42 -1.82
CA GLU A 176 -16.84 -18.37 -0.38
C GLU A 176 -16.18 -19.66 0.13
N LYS A 177 -15.16 -19.47 0.96
CA LYS A 177 -14.48 -20.53 1.69
C LYS A 177 -14.48 -20.26 3.19
N LYS A 178 -14.81 -21.29 3.96
CA LYS A 178 -14.68 -21.29 5.43
C LYS A 178 -13.34 -21.89 5.85
N ILE A 179 -12.63 -21.21 6.73
CA ILE A 179 -11.31 -21.63 7.23
C ILE A 179 -11.36 -21.63 8.76
N PRO A 180 -11.04 -22.75 9.42
CA PRO A 180 -10.93 -22.79 10.88
C PRO A 180 -9.84 -21.85 11.39
N ILE A 181 -10.13 -21.06 12.43
CA ILE A 181 -9.18 -20.08 13.00
C ILE A 181 -7.90 -20.77 13.51
N LYS A 182 -8.03 -21.97 14.07
CA LYS A 182 -6.89 -22.79 14.52
C LYS A 182 -5.87 -23.10 13.41
N ASP A 183 -6.29 -23.00 12.15
CA ASP A 183 -5.44 -23.27 10.99
C ASP A 183 -4.78 -21.99 10.44
N ILE A 184 -5.03 -20.82 11.04
CA ILE A 184 -4.57 -19.52 10.55
C ILE A 184 -3.40 -19.03 11.41
N ILE A 185 -2.32 -18.62 10.74
CA ILE A 185 -1.17 -17.94 11.36
C ILE A 185 -1.42 -16.44 11.43
N SER A 186 -1.84 -15.83 10.32
CA SER A 186 -2.00 -14.38 10.22
C SER A 186 -3.06 -14.00 9.20
N ILE A 187 -3.64 -12.83 9.43
CA ILE A 187 -4.50 -12.14 8.47
C ILE A 187 -3.89 -10.76 8.26
N GLN A 188 -3.61 -10.43 7.01
CA GLN A 188 -3.20 -9.11 6.57
C GLN A 188 -4.28 -8.56 5.65
N TYR A 189 -4.96 -7.52 6.12
CA TYR A 189 -5.99 -6.88 5.32
C TYR A 189 -5.37 -6.00 4.23
N ALA A 190 -5.93 -6.07 3.03
CA ALA A 190 -5.42 -5.33 1.88
C ALA A 190 -5.50 -3.82 2.11
N ASN A 191 -4.57 -3.10 1.47
CA ASN A 191 -4.83 -1.71 1.11
C ASN A 191 -5.71 -1.71 -0.15
N PRO A 192 -6.66 -0.76 -0.31
CA PRO A 192 -7.40 -0.61 -1.54
C PRO A 192 -6.45 -0.30 -2.72
N LEU A 193 -6.99 -0.49 -3.92
CA LEU A 193 -6.28 -0.25 -5.17
C LEU A 193 -6.35 1.23 -5.45
N ASP A 194 -5.19 1.89 -5.51
CA ASP A 194 -5.07 3.21 -6.12
C ASP A 194 -5.69 3.15 -7.58
N SER A 195 -6.24 4.20 -8.18
CA SER A 195 -6.90 4.24 -9.51
C SER A 195 -6.70 5.60 -10.19
N GLU A 196 -5.57 5.79 -10.89
CA GLU A 196 -5.15 7.08 -11.48
C GLU A 196 -6.29 8.02 -11.96
N ASP A 197 -6.38 9.21 -11.35
CA ASP A 197 -7.20 10.35 -11.79
C ASP A 197 -7.05 10.58 -13.32
N ASP A 198 -8.12 10.34 -14.09
CA ASP A 198 -8.31 10.85 -15.45
C ASP A 198 -8.45 12.40 -15.40
N GLU A 199 -7.36 13.14 -15.65
CA GLU A 199 -7.39 14.53 -16.14
C GLU A 199 -6.84 14.66 -17.57
#